data_AF-A0A318QN76-F1
#
_entry.id   AF-A0A318QN76-F1
#
_cell.length_a   1.000
_cell.length_b   1.000
_cell.length_c   1.000
_cell.angle_alpha   90.00
_cell.angle_beta   90.00
_cell.angle_gamma   90.00
#
_symmetry.space_group_name_H-M   'P 1'
#
loop_
_entity.id
_entity.type
_entity.pdbx_description
1 polymer ?
#
loop_
_entity_poly.entity_id
_entity_poly.type
_entity_poly.pdbx_seq_one_letter_code
_entity_poly.pdbx_strand_id
1 'polypeptide(L)'
;MEGKVMKQPVIEYPPLDYEAARQRMVDAQIRPAQVNDPRIITAIRHVPRELAVPESLREFAYADQSLPLPDGRVLTEPRVVARMLQVAAPRQGDRVLIVGAGTGYLPALASRMEEGLRIDALESDRTLAAIGQALCRTFAPDVSWHIGPLAAGVPDNAPYDLILIDGAVRAIPPALLSQCAADGRVVAPVWPADSVASVCIVQPTAEGTGATRAVFDANVPLLPELAPAPAFSFDSVA
;
A
#
# COMPACT_ATOMS: atom_id res chain seq x y z
N MET A 1 15.82 -4.19 58.49
CA MET A 1 15.08 -3.16 57.75
C MET A 1 14.82 -3.74 56.36
N GLU A 2 13.80 -4.59 56.23
CA GLU A 2 13.51 -5.30 54.97
C GLU A 2 12.57 -4.44 54.12
N GLY A 3 13.06 -4.02 52.95
CA GLY A 3 12.31 -3.22 51.99
C GLY A 3 11.19 -4.05 51.38
N LYS A 4 9.95 -3.64 51.65
CA LYS A 4 8.75 -4.23 51.05
C LYS A 4 8.69 -3.76 49.59
N VAL A 5 9.15 -4.61 48.66
CA VAL A 5 8.98 -4.35 47.21
C VAL A 5 7.47 -4.36 46.92
N MET A 6 6.91 -3.18 46.62
CA MET A 6 5.54 -3.08 46.12
C MET A 6 5.47 -3.78 44.77
N LYS A 7 4.78 -4.92 44.71
CA LYS A 7 4.44 -5.56 43.44
C LYS A 7 3.56 -4.57 42.66
N GLN A 8 4.04 -4.13 41.49
CA GLN A 8 3.22 -3.34 40.59
C GLN A 8 1.96 -4.14 40.23
N PRO A 9 0.77 -3.54 40.26
CA PRO A 9 -0.43 -4.21 39.81
C PRO A 9 -0.28 -4.50 38.31
N VAL A 10 -0.50 -5.76 37.93
CA VAL A 10 -0.70 -6.11 36.53
C VAL A 10 -2.04 -5.51 36.13
N ILE A 11 -2.01 -4.43 35.35
CA ILE A 11 -3.21 -3.83 34.79
C ILE A 11 -3.56 -4.65 33.56
N GLU A 12 -4.56 -5.53 33.69
CA GLU A 12 -5.19 -6.19 32.53
C GLU A 12 -6.08 -5.17 31.83
N TYR A 13 -5.66 -4.75 30.63
CA TYR A 13 -6.51 -3.97 29.74
C TYR A 13 -7.45 -4.91 28.99
N PRO A 14 -8.73 -4.52 28.79
CA PRO A 14 -9.63 -5.30 27.95
C PRO A 14 -9.07 -5.42 26.53
N PRO A 15 -9.35 -6.52 25.81
CA PRO A 15 -8.89 -6.69 24.44
C PRO A 15 -9.40 -5.55 23.55
N LEU A 16 -8.60 -5.18 22.55
CA LEU A 16 -8.93 -4.07 21.65
C LEU A 16 -10.23 -4.36 20.88
N ASP A 17 -11.20 -3.46 21.01
CA ASP A 17 -12.36 -3.42 20.12
C ASP A 17 -11.92 -2.86 18.76
N TYR A 18 -11.67 -3.75 17.81
CA TYR A 18 -11.19 -3.40 16.47
C TYR A 18 -12.17 -2.52 15.69
N GLU A 19 -13.48 -2.73 15.85
CA GLU A 19 -14.47 -1.92 15.16
C GLU A 19 -14.41 -0.49 15.69
N ALA A 20 -14.47 -0.31 17.01
CA ALA A 20 -14.35 1.02 17.60
C ALA A 20 -12.97 1.67 17.32
N ALA A 21 -11.88 0.89 17.27
CA ALA A 21 -10.56 1.38 16.89
C ALA A 21 -10.52 1.86 15.42
N ARG A 22 -11.13 1.13 14.50
CA ARG A 22 -11.27 1.49 13.08
C ARG A 22 -12.04 2.80 12.91
N GLN A 23 -13.18 2.93 13.59
CA GLN A 23 -13.97 4.16 13.55
C GLN A 23 -13.16 5.36 14.07
N ARG A 24 -12.45 5.19 15.20
CA ARG A 24 -11.57 6.22 15.75
C ARG A 24 -10.42 6.59 14.82
N MET A 25 -9.76 5.62 14.18
CA MET A 25 -8.71 5.87 13.19
C MET A 25 -9.24 6.77 12.06
N VAL A 26 -10.44 6.49 11.56
CA VAL A 26 -11.03 7.30 10.48
C VAL A 26 -11.28 8.74 10.94
N ASP A 27 -11.87 8.93 12.12
CA ASP A 27 -12.22 10.26 12.62
C ASP A 27 -11.01 11.08 13.10
N ALA A 28 -10.00 10.43 13.68
CA ALA A 28 -8.84 11.10 14.29
C ALA A 28 -7.59 11.16 13.40
N GLN A 29 -7.48 10.32 12.36
CA GLN A 29 -6.28 10.23 11.52
C GLN A 29 -6.60 10.47 10.04
N ILE A 30 -7.58 9.75 9.47
CA ILE A 30 -7.87 9.79 8.02
C ILE A 30 -8.50 11.12 7.60
N ARG A 31 -9.60 11.54 8.25
CA ARG A 31 -10.28 12.81 7.90
C ARG A 31 -9.39 14.04 8.17
N PRO A 32 -8.65 14.14 9.30
CA PRO A 32 -7.71 15.25 9.53
C PRO A 32 -6.59 15.32 8.49
N ALA A 33 -6.24 14.20 7.85
CA ALA A 33 -5.29 14.14 6.75
C ALA A 33 -5.86 14.62 5.39
N GLN A 34 -7.00 15.31 5.40
CA GLN A 34 -7.67 15.87 4.21
C GLN A 34 -8.13 14.79 3.21
N VAL A 35 -8.40 13.58 3.70
CA VAL A 35 -9.13 12.56 2.93
C VAL A 35 -10.62 12.86 3.06
N ASN A 36 -11.19 13.46 2.02
CA ASN A 36 -12.56 13.97 2.02
C ASN A 36 -13.51 13.14 1.17
N ASP A 37 -13.00 12.21 0.38
CA ASP A 37 -13.82 11.33 -0.45
C ASP A 37 -14.66 10.36 0.43
N PRO A 38 -16.00 10.45 0.38
CA PRO A 38 -16.85 9.57 1.18
C PRO A 38 -16.70 8.10 0.82
N ARG A 39 -16.29 7.76 -0.42
CA ARG A 39 -16.06 6.39 -0.88
C ARG A 39 -14.87 5.79 -0.15
N ILE A 40 -13.77 6.55 -0.01
CA ILE A 40 -12.57 6.13 0.73
C ILE A 40 -12.89 5.96 2.22
N ILE A 41 -13.58 6.92 2.81
CA ILE A 41 -13.99 6.86 4.23
C ILE A 41 -14.85 5.61 4.48
N THR A 42 -15.82 5.34 3.60
CA THR A 42 -16.70 4.18 3.72
C THR A 42 -15.93 2.87 3.55
N ALA A 43 -15.00 2.80 2.58
CA ALA A 43 -14.17 1.62 2.37
C ALA A 43 -13.30 1.32 3.59
N ILE A 44 -12.64 2.34 4.17
CA ILE A 44 -11.77 2.15 5.34
C ILE A 44 -12.58 1.76 6.59
N ARG A 45 -13.82 2.26 6.77
CA ARG A 45 -14.71 1.81 7.85
C ARG A 45 -15.18 0.36 7.66
N HIS A 46 -15.23 -0.12 6.43
CA HIS A 46 -15.75 -1.45 6.11
C HIS A 46 -14.68 -2.54 6.11
N VAL A 47 -13.48 -2.28 5.58
CA VAL A 47 -12.43 -3.29 5.43
C VAL A 47 -11.64 -3.43 6.75
N PRO A 48 -11.66 -4.60 7.42
CA PRO A 48 -10.97 -4.81 8.68
C PRO A 48 -9.46 -4.90 8.48
N ARG A 49 -8.76 -3.78 8.74
CA ARG A 49 -7.30 -3.71 8.59
C ARG A 49 -6.55 -4.73 9.46
N GLU A 50 -7.09 -5.10 10.63
CA GLU A 50 -6.53 -6.11 11.53
C GLU A 50 -6.39 -7.50 10.88
N LEU A 51 -7.17 -7.80 9.85
CA LEU A 51 -7.06 -9.06 9.11
C LEU A 51 -5.90 -9.03 8.09
N ALA A 52 -5.40 -7.84 7.73
CA ALA A 52 -4.24 -7.65 6.87
C ALA A 52 -2.91 -7.58 7.65
N VAL A 53 -2.96 -7.72 8.98
CA VAL A 53 -1.83 -7.53 9.89
C VAL A 53 -1.41 -8.87 10.50
N PRO A 54 -0.09 -9.18 10.61
CA PRO A 54 0.39 -10.34 11.35
C PRO A 54 -0.20 -10.39 12.77
N GLU A 55 -0.52 -11.59 13.24
CA GLU A 55 -1.26 -11.77 14.50
C GLU A 55 -0.63 -11.05 15.71
N SER A 56 0.70 -11.10 15.82
CA SER A 56 1.47 -10.45 16.89
C SER A 56 1.45 -8.92 16.87
N LEU A 57 0.99 -8.31 15.78
CA LEU A 57 0.97 -6.86 15.59
C LEU A 57 -0.45 -6.29 15.46
N ARG A 58 -1.49 -7.13 15.60
CA ARG A 58 -2.89 -6.70 15.38
C ARG A 58 -3.34 -5.60 16.32
N GLU A 59 -2.82 -5.53 17.54
CA GLU A 59 -3.10 -4.43 18.48
C GLU A 59 -2.69 -3.06 17.91
N PHE A 60 -1.74 -3.03 16.96
CA PHE A 60 -1.26 -1.83 16.28
C PHE A 60 -1.93 -1.59 14.92
N ALA A 61 -2.91 -2.40 14.51
CA ALA A 61 -3.52 -2.34 13.18
C ALA A 61 -4.03 -0.94 12.79
N TYR A 62 -4.46 -0.16 13.80
CA TYR A 62 -5.07 1.16 13.66
C TYR A 62 -4.18 2.31 14.15
N ALA A 63 -2.90 2.04 14.40
CA ALA A 63 -1.91 3.07 14.68
C ALA A 63 -1.55 3.84 13.40
N ASP A 64 -1.21 5.11 13.53
CA ASP A 64 -0.77 5.97 12.43
C ASP A 64 0.70 5.69 12.07
N GLN A 65 0.97 4.45 11.67
CA GLN A 65 2.29 3.98 11.24
C GLN A 65 2.19 2.82 10.25
N SER A 66 3.27 2.60 9.50
CA SER A 66 3.45 1.36 8.74
C SER A 66 3.81 0.22 9.68
N LEU A 67 3.32 -0.99 9.40
CA LEU A 67 3.62 -2.17 10.20
C LEU A 67 4.55 -3.12 9.44
N PRO A 68 5.58 -3.68 10.08
CA PRO A 68 6.51 -4.58 9.40
C PRO A 68 5.79 -5.85 8.95
N LEU A 69 6.11 -6.27 7.73
CA LEU A 69 5.79 -7.57 7.16
C LEU A 69 7.10 -8.35 6.95
N PRO A 70 7.04 -9.66 6.68
CA PRO A 70 8.20 -10.45 6.27
C PRO A 70 9.03 -9.80 5.14
N ASP A 71 10.29 -10.20 5.05
CA ASP A 71 11.22 -9.86 3.96
C ASP A 71 11.44 -8.35 3.71
N GLY A 72 11.34 -7.55 4.76
CA GLY A 72 11.56 -6.09 4.68
C GLY A 72 10.41 -5.32 4.05
N ARG A 73 9.27 -5.98 3.78
CA ARG A 73 8.03 -5.34 3.34
C ARG A 73 7.34 -4.67 4.53
N VAL A 74 6.40 -3.78 4.24
CA VAL A 74 5.54 -3.16 5.25
C VAL A 74 4.10 -3.13 4.78
N LEU A 75 3.16 -3.20 5.72
CA LEU A 75 1.79 -2.77 5.51
C LEU A 75 1.76 -1.25 5.67
N THR A 76 1.61 -0.54 4.54
CA THR A 76 1.65 0.91 4.45
C THR A 76 0.68 1.58 5.43
N GLU A 77 1.13 2.67 6.06
CA GLU A 77 0.35 3.52 6.98
C GLU A 77 -1.05 3.82 6.44
N PRO A 78 -2.12 3.68 7.25
CA PRO A 78 -3.51 3.84 6.79
C PRO A 78 -3.77 5.16 6.06
N ARG A 79 -3.21 6.25 6.58
CA ARG A 79 -3.34 7.60 6.01
C ARG A 79 -2.69 7.72 4.64
N VAL A 80 -1.51 7.13 4.45
CA VAL A 80 -0.82 7.14 3.15
C VAL A 80 -1.64 6.37 2.11
N VAL A 81 -2.13 5.19 2.45
CA VAL A 81 -3.02 4.38 1.59
C VAL A 81 -4.27 5.16 1.19
N ALA A 82 -4.92 5.81 2.16
CA ALA A 82 -6.13 6.61 1.93
C ALA A 82 -5.86 7.79 0.98
N ARG A 83 -4.75 8.51 1.18
CA ARG A 83 -4.35 9.61 0.32
C ARG A 83 -3.92 9.13 -1.06
N MET A 84 -3.24 7.99 -1.17
CA MET A 84 -2.92 7.37 -2.46
C MET A 84 -4.18 7.05 -3.26
N LEU A 85 -5.22 6.47 -2.64
CA LEU A 85 -6.51 6.23 -3.30
C LEU A 85 -7.19 7.54 -3.74
N GLN A 86 -7.13 8.58 -2.92
CA GLN A 86 -7.69 9.90 -3.26
C GLN A 86 -6.98 10.52 -4.47
N VAL A 87 -5.65 10.40 -4.53
CA VAL A 87 -4.82 10.88 -5.64
C VAL A 87 -5.03 10.02 -6.89
N ALA A 88 -5.17 8.71 -6.71
CA ALA A 88 -5.45 7.78 -7.78
C ALA A 88 -6.81 8.06 -8.41
N ALA A 89 -7.83 8.42 -7.64
CA ALA A 89 -9.18 8.70 -8.12
C ALA A 89 -9.67 7.66 -9.16
N PRO A 90 -9.79 6.35 -8.80
CA PRO A 90 -10.29 5.32 -9.71
C PRO A 90 -11.62 5.74 -10.34
N ARG A 91 -11.81 5.41 -11.61
CA ARG A 91 -13.01 5.76 -12.38
C ARG A 91 -13.78 4.50 -12.75
N GLN A 92 -15.09 4.65 -12.93
CA GLN A 92 -15.95 3.55 -13.39
C GLN A 92 -15.36 2.89 -14.63
N GLY A 93 -15.19 1.56 -14.57
CA GLY A 93 -14.67 0.76 -15.67
C GLY A 93 -13.15 0.74 -15.84
N ASP A 94 -12.39 1.47 -15.01
CA ASP A 94 -10.91 1.43 -15.01
C ASP A 94 -10.44 -0.03 -14.86
N ARG A 95 -9.47 -0.43 -15.68
CA ARG A 95 -8.63 -1.60 -15.41
C ARG A 95 -7.47 -1.16 -14.54
N VAL A 96 -7.35 -1.77 -13.37
CA VAL A 96 -6.40 -1.38 -12.33
C VAL A 96 -5.38 -2.50 -12.10
N LEU A 97 -4.10 -2.17 -12.12
CA LEU A 97 -3.03 -3.05 -11.62
C LEU A 97 -2.56 -2.54 -10.26
N ILE A 98 -2.48 -3.42 -9.27
CA ILE A 98 -1.88 -3.14 -7.97
C ILE A 98 -0.62 -4.00 -7.84
N VAL A 99 0.53 -3.35 -7.86
CA VAL A 99 1.85 -3.99 -7.76
C VAL A 99 2.32 -3.96 -6.31
N GLY A 100 2.79 -5.12 -5.83
CA GLY A 100 3.17 -5.29 -4.43
C GLY A 100 1.94 -5.39 -3.53
N ALA A 101 0.89 -6.09 -3.99
CA ALA A 101 -0.42 -6.15 -3.34
C ALA A 101 -0.41 -6.65 -1.89
N GLY A 102 0.69 -7.27 -1.45
CA GLY A 102 0.97 -7.59 -0.06
C GLY A 102 -0.15 -8.39 0.59
N THR A 103 -0.57 -7.98 1.79
CA THR A 103 -1.65 -8.61 2.54
C THR A 103 -3.06 -8.18 2.09
N GLY A 104 -3.18 -7.57 0.90
CA GLY A 104 -4.47 -7.34 0.24
C GLY A 104 -5.28 -6.14 0.72
N TYR A 105 -4.77 -5.33 1.65
CA TYR A 105 -5.51 -4.18 2.18
C TYR A 105 -5.79 -3.11 1.11
N LEU A 106 -4.79 -2.69 0.34
CA LEU A 106 -4.99 -1.72 -0.75
C LEU A 106 -5.92 -2.28 -1.84
N PRO A 107 -5.76 -3.52 -2.36
CA PRO A 107 -6.75 -4.12 -3.26
C PRO A 107 -8.16 -4.16 -2.72
N ALA A 108 -8.32 -4.53 -1.44
CA ALA A 108 -9.63 -4.57 -0.81
C ALA A 108 -10.29 -3.19 -0.75
N LEU A 109 -9.53 -2.14 -0.42
CA LEU A 109 -10.04 -0.77 -0.45
C LEU A 109 -10.33 -0.30 -1.88
N ALA A 110 -9.41 -0.54 -2.83
CA ALA A 110 -9.54 -0.11 -4.22
C ALA A 110 -10.81 -0.68 -4.88
N SER A 111 -11.16 -1.93 -4.59
CA SER A 111 -12.37 -2.59 -5.10
C SER A 111 -13.68 -1.90 -4.74
N ARG A 112 -13.66 -1.04 -3.71
CA ARG A 112 -14.83 -0.31 -3.20
C ARG A 112 -14.87 1.14 -3.67
N MET A 113 -13.92 1.56 -4.49
CA MET A 113 -13.81 2.95 -4.91
C MET A 113 -14.83 3.30 -5.98
N GLU A 114 -15.06 2.40 -6.93
CA GLU A 114 -16.02 2.57 -8.02
C GLU A 114 -16.56 1.22 -8.47
N GLU A 115 -17.77 1.22 -9.05
CA GLU A 115 -18.35 0.02 -9.63
C GLU A 115 -17.66 -0.35 -10.95
N GLY A 116 -17.58 -1.66 -11.24
CA GLY A 116 -17.04 -2.16 -12.52
C GLY A 116 -15.53 -2.05 -12.69
N LEU A 117 -14.78 -1.73 -11.64
CA LEU A 117 -13.31 -1.81 -11.66
C LEU A 117 -12.85 -3.25 -11.92
N ARG A 118 -11.89 -3.42 -12.84
CA ARG A 118 -11.22 -4.70 -13.07
C ARG A 118 -9.84 -4.66 -12.44
N ILE A 119 -9.69 -5.28 -11.27
CA ILE A 119 -8.46 -5.17 -10.47
C ILE A 119 -7.62 -6.43 -10.58
N ASP A 120 -6.40 -6.27 -11.06
CA ASP A 120 -5.32 -7.25 -10.99
C ASP A 120 -4.40 -6.91 -9.80
N ALA A 121 -4.22 -7.84 -8.87
CA ALA A 121 -3.30 -7.73 -7.74
C ALA A 121 -2.07 -8.61 -7.99
N LEU A 122 -0.90 -7.99 -8.21
CA LEU A 122 0.36 -8.66 -8.43
C LEU A 122 1.20 -8.68 -7.14
N GLU A 123 1.62 -9.86 -6.71
CA GLU A 123 2.50 -10.04 -5.56
C GLU A 123 3.57 -11.11 -5.85
N SER A 124 4.80 -10.86 -5.39
CA SER A 124 5.95 -11.77 -5.52
C SER A 124 6.00 -12.80 -4.40
N ASP A 125 5.63 -12.41 -3.17
CA ASP A 125 5.64 -13.28 -2.01
C ASP A 125 4.33 -14.10 -1.88
N ARG A 126 4.46 -15.42 -1.90
CA ARG A 126 3.30 -16.34 -1.83
C ARG A 126 2.59 -16.33 -0.48
N THR A 127 3.30 -16.04 0.61
CA THR A 127 2.74 -15.98 1.96
C THR A 127 1.89 -14.73 2.13
N LEU A 128 2.41 -13.57 1.71
CA LEU A 128 1.68 -12.31 1.70
C LEU A 128 0.45 -12.41 0.79
N ALA A 129 0.62 -12.95 -0.42
CA ALA A 129 -0.50 -13.16 -1.34
C ALA A 129 -1.58 -14.08 -0.76
N ALA A 130 -1.23 -15.15 -0.04
CA ALA A 130 -2.21 -16.03 0.59
C ALA A 130 -3.05 -15.30 1.66
N ILE A 131 -2.41 -14.43 2.47
CA ILE A 131 -3.10 -13.57 3.44
C ILE A 131 -4.04 -12.61 2.70
N GLY A 132 -3.55 -11.95 1.65
CA GLY A 132 -4.34 -11.01 0.87
C GLY A 132 -5.51 -11.66 0.14
N GLN A 133 -5.34 -12.86 -0.42
CA GLN A 133 -6.41 -13.64 -1.03
C GLN A 133 -7.50 -14.00 0.00
N ALA A 134 -7.11 -14.37 1.23
CA ALA A 134 -8.07 -14.66 2.28
C ALA A 134 -8.89 -13.43 2.69
N LEU A 135 -8.26 -12.25 2.81
CA LEU A 135 -8.94 -10.98 3.05
C LEU A 135 -9.89 -10.64 1.89
N CYS A 136 -9.36 -10.61 0.66
CA CYS A 136 -10.11 -10.23 -0.53
C CYS A 136 -11.25 -11.18 -0.85
N ARG A 137 -11.16 -12.48 -0.55
CA ARG A 137 -12.30 -13.41 -0.70
C ARG A 137 -13.56 -12.91 -0.01
N THR A 138 -13.42 -12.20 1.12
CA THR A 138 -14.56 -11.66 1.86
C THR A 138 -14.90 -10.23 1.45
N PHE A 139 -13.89 -9.38 1.26
CA PHE A 139 -14.11 -7.93 1.12
C PHE A 139 -13.93 -7.38 -0.30
N ALA A 140 -13.42 -8.19 -1.23
CA ALA A 140 -13.10 -7.84 -2.62
C ALA A 140 -12.98 -9.09 -3.52
N PRO A 141 -14.05 -9.90 -3.65
CA PRO A 141 -13.99 -11.21 -4.30
C PRO A 141 -13.64 -11.17 -5.79
N ASP A 142 -13.86 -10.02 -6.44
CA ASP A 142 -13.61 -9.84 -7.89
C ASP A 142 -12.15 -9.46 -8.22
N VAL A 143 -11.29 -9.28 -7.20
CA VAL A 143 -9.85 -9.01 -7.41
C VAL A 143 -9.16 -10.27 -7.96
N SER A 144 -8.52 -10.14 -9.12
CA SER A 144 -7.74 -11.21 -9.75
C SER A 144 -6.30 -11.18 -9.26
N TRP A 145 -5.85 -12.28 -8.63
CA TRP A 145 -4.52 -12.36 -8.03
C TRP A 145 -3.50 -13.02 -8.97
N HIS A 146 -2.32 -12.41 -9.08
CA HIS A 146 -1.20 -12.86 -9.90
C HIS A 146 0.05 -13.02 -9.03
N ILE A 147 0.73 -14.16 -9.15
CA ILE A 147 2.00 -14.42 -8.46
C ILE A 147 3.14 -14.31 -9.45
N GLY A 148 4.03 -13.34 -9.27
CA GLY A 148 5.13 -13.13 -10.19
C GLY A 148 6.03 -11.93 -9.84
N PRO A 149 7.06 -11.68 -10.67
CA PRO A 149 7.98 -10.57 -10.44
C PRO A 149 7.28 -9.21 -10.55
N LEU A 150 7.36 -8.39 -9.49
CA LEU A 150 6.70 -7.08 -9.45
C LEU A 150 7.07 -6.17 -10.63
N ALA A 151 8.35 -6.21 -11.04
CA ALA A 151 8.86 -5.39 -12.14
C ALA A 151 8.28 -5.78 -13.50
N ALA A 152 7.76 -7.00 -13.66
CA ALA A 152 7.23 -7.50 -14.93
C ALA A 152 5.78 -7.07 -15.18
N GLY A 153 5.05 -6.63 -14.15
CA GLY A 153 3.62 -6.36 -14.26
C GLY A 153 2.81 -7.60 -14.66
N VAL A 154 1.69 -7.38 -15.33
CA VAL A 154 0.80 -8.42 -15.84
C VAL A 154 0.46 -8.08 -17.30
N PRO A 155 1.37 -8.36 -18.25
CA PRO A 155 1.25 -7.87 -19.63
C PRO A 155 0.02 -8.42 -20.36
N ASP A 156 -0.42 -9.64 -20.04
CA ASP A 156 -1.56 -10.30 -20.70
C ASP A 156 -2.89 -9.56 -20.50
N ASN A 157 -2.98 -8.74 -19.44
CA ASN A 157 -4.17 -7.96 -19.10
C ASN A 157 -4.03 -6.48 -19.43
N ALA A 158 -2.87 -6.02 -19.92
CA ALA A 158 -2.64 -4.64 -20.33
C ALA A 158 -3.52 -4.26 -21.55
N PRO A 159 -3.81 -2.96 -21.77
CA PRO A 159 -3.35 -1.80 -20.99
C PRO A 159 -4.18 -1.55 -19.72
N TYR A 160 -3.55 -0.91 -18.73
CA TYR A 160 -4.15 -0.48 -17.46
C TYR A 160 -4.43 1.02 -17.45
N ASP A 161 -5.65 1.40 -17.05
CA ASP A 161 -6.05 2.80 -16.87
C ASP A 161 -5.44 3.41 -15.60
N LEU A 162 -5.18 2.55 -14.61
CA LEU A 162 -4.56 2.91 -13.33
C LEU A 162 -3.57 1.81 -12.91
N ILE A 163 -2.36 2.22 -12.53
CA ILE A 163 -1.40 1.34 -11.86
C ILE A 163 -1.11 1.93 -10.49
N LEU A 164 -1.25 1.14 -9.43
CA LEU A 164 -0.87 1.48 -8.06
C LEU A 164 0.36 0.65 -7.68
N ILE A 165 1.36 1.27 -7.08
CA ILE A 165 2.50 0.54 -6.48
C ILE A 165 2.45 0.72 -4.97
N ASP A 166 2.19 -0.37 -4.23
CA ASP A 166 2.08 -0.38 -2.77
C ASP A 166 3.46 -0.61 -2.14
N GLY A 167 4.23 0.47 -2.08
CA GLY A 167 5.60 0.50 -1.60
C GLY A 167 6.46 1.40 -2.48
N ALA A 168 7.57 1.92 -1.94
CA ALA A 168 8.33 2.92 -2.67
C ALA A 168 9.22 2.31 -3.77
N VAL A 169 9.45 3.10 -4.82
CA VAL A 169 10.38 2.75 -5.91
C VAL A 169 11.35 3.90 -6.17
N ARG A 170 12.55 3.61 -6.68
CA ARG A 170 13.48 4.67 -7.11
C ARG A 170 13.00 5.35 -8.39
N ALA A 171 12.43 4.57 -9.29
CA ALA A 171 11.80 5.00 -10.53
C ALA A 171 10.73 3.98 -10.90
N ILE A 172 9.74 4.38 -11.69
CA ILE A 172 8.74 3.43 -12.20
C ILE A 172 9.42 2.45 -13.16
N PRO A 173 9.31 1.13 -12.94
CA PRO A 173 9.82 0.13 -13.88
C PRO A 173 9.29 0.35 -15.31
N PRO A 174 10.15 0.34 -16.34
CA PRO A 174 9.72 0.58 -17.72
C PRO A 174 8.60 -0.35 -18.20
N ALA A 175 8.62 -1.61 -17.77
CA ALA A 175 7.59 -2.58 -18.14
C ALA A 175 6.21 -2.25 -17.54
N LEU A 176 6.16 -1.67 -16.34
CA LEU A 176 4.89 -1.18 -15.76
C LEU A 176 4.40 0.04 -16.51
N LEU A 177 5.31 0.96 -16.85
CA LEU A 177 4.95 2.15 -17.61
C LEU A 177 4.43 1.82 -19.02
N SER A 178 5.02 0.83 -19.69
CA SER A 178 4.55 0.36 -21.01
C SER A 178 3.21 -0.37 -20.96
N GLN A 179 2.80 -0.88 -19.79
CA GLN A 179 1.49 -1.49 -19.58
C GLN A 179 0.41 -0.46 -19.20
N CYS A 180 0.79 0.80 -18.96
CA CYS A 180 -0.16 1.88 -18.69
C CYS A 180 -0.79 2.36 -20.01
N ALA A 181 -2.11 2.58 -20.01
CA ALA A 181 -2.82 3.18 -21.13
C ALA A 181 -2.30 4.60 -21.41
N ALA A 182 -2.44 5.09 -22.65
CA ALA A 182 -1.96 6.42 -23.04
C ALA A 182 -2.56 7.55 -22.17
N ASP A 183 -3.84 7.45 -21.83
CA ASP A 183 -4.55 8.38 -20.93
C ASP A 183 -4.59 7.89 -19.47
N GLY A 184 -3.85 6.80 -19.19
CA GLY A 184 -3.73 6.18 -17.88
C GLY A 184 -2.78 6.92 -16.95
N ARG A 185 -2.62 6.38 -15.75
CA ARG A 185 -1.72 6.94 -14.73
C ARG A 185 -1.15 5.85 -13.83
N VAL A 186 0.08 6.05 -13.39
CA VAL A 186 0.71 5.30 -12.30
C VAL A 186 0.70 6.18 -11.06
N VAL A 187 0.29 5.64 -9.92
CA VAL A 187 0.41 6.28 -8.61
C VAL A 187 1.29 5.42 -7.71
N ALA A 188 2.40 5.99 -7.25
CA ALA A 188 3.40 5.27 -6.47
C ALA A 188 4.13 6.23 -5.52
N PRO A 189 4.54 5.77 -4.33
CA PRO A 189 5.62 6.42 -3.61
C PRO A 189 6.91 6.30 -4.44
N VAL A 190 7.52 7.43 -4.78
CA VAL A 190 8.80 7.51 -5.50
C VAL A 190 9.80 8.15 -4.56
N TRP A 191 10.92 7.47 -4.36
CA TRP A 191 12.00 7.94 -3.49
C TRP A 191 13.30 7.99 -4.29
N PRO A 192 13.62 9.09 -5.00
CA PRO A 192 14.91 9.27 -5.65
C PRO A 192 16.06 9.28 -4.62
N ALA A 193 17.28 8.93 -5.02
CA ALA A 193 18.42 8.83 -4.11
C ALA A 193 18.71 10.15 -3.35
N ASP A 194 18.58 11.29 -4.05
CA ASP A 194 18.91 12.62 -3.55
C ASP A 194 17.66 13.45 -3.23
N SER A 195 16.55 12.80 -2.89
CA SER A 195 15.28 13.49 -2.63
C SER A 195 14.47 12.83 -1.52
N VAL A 196 13.41 13.52 -1.11
CA VAL A 196 12.41 12.98 -0.19
C VAL A 196 11.53 11.96 -0.90
N ALA A 197 11.04 10.99 -0.14
CA ALA A 197 10.04 10.06 -0.64
C ALA A 197 8.68 10.78 -0.77
N SER A 198 8.14 10.83 -1.98
CA SER A 198 6.84 11.46 -2.25
C SER A 198 5.95 10.53 -3.05
N VAL A 199 4.66 10.52 -2.76
CA VAL A 199 3.66 9.93 -3.65
C VAL A 199 3.54 10.80 -4.90
N CYS A 200 3.73 10.17 -6.05
CA CYS A 200 3.72 10.80 -7.36
C CYS A 200 2.58 10.26 -8.22
N ILE A 201 2.09 11.10 -9.13
CA ILE A 201 1.37 10.66 -10.33
C ILE A 201 2.36 10.67 -11.49
N VAL A 202 2.44 9.56 -12.21
CA VAL A 202 3.29 9.41 -13.40
C VAL A 202 2.40 9.07 -14.58
N GLN A 203 2.41 9.92 -15.60
CA GLN A 203 1.66 9.72 -16.84
C GLN A 203 2.62 9.23 -17.94
N PRO A 204 2.27 8.18 -18.69
CA PRO A 204 3.08 7.74 -19.82
C PRO A 204 3.14 8.82 -20.90
N THR A 205 4.31 9.02 -21.48
CA THR A 205 4.53 9.93 -22.61
C THR A 205 4.71 9.14 -23.90
N ALA A 206 4.55 9.80 -25.05
CA ALA A 206 4.79 9.19 -26.36
C ALA A 206 6.25 8.71 -26.55
N GLU A 207 7.19 9.24 -25.76
CA GLU A 207 8.61 8.88 -25.78
C GLU A 207 8.91 7.63 -24.93
N GLY A 208 7.90 7.01 -24.32
CA GLY A 208 8.07 5.88 -23.40
C GLY A 208 8.64 6.29 -22.03
N THR A 209 8.65 7.58 -21.72
CA THR A 209 9.04 8.13 -20.41
C THR A 209 7.81 8.45 -19.57
N GLY A 210 8.00 8.82 -18.30
CA GLY A 210 6.92 9.15 -17.37
C GLY A 210 6.94 10.61 -16.95
N ALA A 211 5.96 11.40 -17.37
CA ALA A 211 5.76 12.74 -16.85
C ALA A 211 5.34 12.65 -15.37
N THR A 212 6.25 13.04 -14.48
CA THR A 212 6.11 12.81 -13.03
C THR A 212 5.71 14.09 -12.31
N ARG A 213 4.68 13.99 -11.48
CA ARG A 213 4.23 15.06 -10.59
C ARG A 213 4.15 14.55 -9.16
N ALA A 214 5.01 15.08 -8.29
CA ALA A 214 4.92 14.86 -6.85
C ALA A 214 3.63 15.48 -6.29
N VAL A 215 2.99 14.77 -5.35
CA VAL A 215 1.71 15.18 -4.75
C VAL A 215 1.84 15.45 -3.26
N PHE A 216 2.49 14.54 -2.52
CA PHE A 216 2.75 14.72 -1.09
C PHE A 216 3.87 13.80 -0.61
N ASP A 217 4.53 14.18 0.48
CA ASP A 217 5.60 13.38 1.08
C ASP A 217 5.04 12.22 1.90
N ALA A 218 5.65 11.05 1.76
CA ALA A 218 5.27 9.84 2.49
C ALA A 218 6.50 8.98 2.74
N ASN A 219 6.74 8.63 4.01
CA ASN A 219 7.85 7.77 4.40
C ASN A 219 7.47 6.29 4.21
N VAL A 220 7.42 5.85 2.95
CA VAL A 220 7.20 4.45 2.59
C VAL A 220 8.56 3.84 2.23
N PRO A 221 8.96 2.70 2.82
CA PRO A 221 10.23 2.06 2.46
C PRO A 221 10.20 1.54 1.02
N LEU A 222 11.40 1.38 0.45
CA LEU A 222 11.53 0.78 -0.88
C LEU A 222 10.99 -0.64 -0.89
N LEU A 223 10.28 -1.00 -1.94
CA LEU A 223 9.99 -2.40 -2.26
C LEU A 223 11.31 -3.12 -2.55
N PRO A 224 11.72 -4.12 -1.73
CA PRO A 224 12.97 -4.83 -1.91
C PRO A 224 13.14 -5.39 -3.32
N GLU A 225 12.06 -5.89 -3.93
CA GLU A 225 12.06 -6.48 -5.27
C GLU A 225 12.19 -5.45 -6.41
N LEU A 226 11.97 -4.17 -6.11
CA LEU A 226 12.12 -3.05 -7.05
C LEU A 226 13.26 -2.09 -6.65
N ALA A 227 14.00 -2.43 -5.60
CA ALA A 227 15.17 -1.68 -5.19
C ALA A 227 16.29 -1.87 -6.23
N PRO A 228 17.10 -0.82 -6.50
CA PRO A 228 18.27 -0.98 -7.35
C PRO A 228 19.20 -2.02 -6.74
N ALA A 229 19.90 -2.78 -7.59
CA ALA A 229 20.95 -3.68 -7.14
C ALA A 229 21.95 -2.90 -6.27
N PRO A 230 22.44 -3.47 -5.16
CA PRO A 230 23.41 -2.79 -4.31
C PRO A 230 24.63 -2.39 -5.14
N ALA A 231 24.94 -1.09 -5.15
CA ALA A 231 26.17 -0.60 -5.75
C ALA A 231 27.35 -1.02 -4.85
N PHE A 232 28.34 -1.71 -5.41
CA PHE A 232 29.59 -1.97 -4.71
C PHE A 232 30.30 -0.63 -4.44
N SER A 233 30.39 -0.24 -3.16
CA SER A 233 31.32 0.80 -2.70
C SER A 233 32.65 0.12 -2.39
N PHE A 234 33.72 0.55 -3.06
CA PHE A 234 35.07 0.30 -2.55
C PHE A 234 35.39 1.46 -1.61
N ASP A 235 35.33 1.19 -0.31
CA ASP A 235 35.87 2.12 0.67
C ASP A 235 37.39 2.18 0.45
N SER A 236 37.85 3.28 -0.15
CA SER A 236 39.26 3.57 -0.30
C SER A 236 39.88 3.69 1.09
N VAL A 237 40.53 2.62 1.57
CA VAL A 237 41.36 2.67 2.77
C VAL A 237 42.57 3.54 2.41
N ALA A 238 42.58 4.77 2.94
CA ALA A 238 43.74 5.66 2.93
C ALA A 238 44.72 5.29 4.05
#